data_AF-A0A2W7C7K0-F1
#
_entry.id   AF-A0A2W7C7K0-F1
#
_cell.length_a   1.000
_cell.length_b   1.000
_cell.length_c   1.000
_cell.angle_alpha   90.00
_cell.angle_beta   90.00
_cell.angle_gamma   90.00
#
_symmetry.space_group_name_H-M   'P 1'
#
loop_
_entity.id
_entity.type
_entity.pdbx_description
1 polymer ?
#
loop_
_entity_poly.entity_id
_entity_poly.type
_entity_poly.pdbx_seq_one_letter_code
_entity_poly.pdbx_strand_id
1 'polypeptide(L)'
;MLRLEIKSDAPDLEIVQKLIRAAIDAEIKNLQRSLDKTNKFLKEFETKYQISSDLFLSDWTAEDLKGGDEEYVSWAGEAKIKKRLTSSLQKLQAIEYVTQQLSI
;
A
#
# COMPACT_ATOMS: atom_id res chain seq x y z
N MET A 1 -13.20 -9.60 -5.43
CA MET A 1 -13.06 -10.14 -4.06
C MET A 1 -11.89 -11.09 -4.08
N LEU A 2 -10.91 -10.96 -3.16
CA LEU A 2 -9.74 -11.84 -3.11
C LEU A 2 -9.98 -12.93 -2.07
N ARG A 3 -9.88 -14.19 -2.47
CA ARG A 3 -10.10 -15.35 -1.60
C ARG A 3 -8.79 -16.08 -1.39
N LEU A 4 -8.44 -16.33 -0.13
CA LEU A 4 -7.29 -17.13 0.26
C LEU A 4 -7.77 -18.48 0.77
N GLU A 5 -7.45 -19.55 0.03
CA GLU A 5 -7.75 -20.93 0.40
C GLU A 5 -6.49 -21.63 0.92
N ILE A 6 -6.58 -22.20 2.12
CA ILE A 6 -5.53 -23.04 2.69
C ILE A 6 -6.07 -24.47 2.77
N LYS A 7 -5.40 -25.41 2.09
CA LYS A 7 -5.70 -26.84 2.06
C LYS A 7 -4.49 -27.60 2.60
N SER A 8 -4.74 -28.50 3.53
CA SER A 8 -3.71 -29.35 4.13
C SER A 8 -4.32 -30.71 4.46
N ASP A 9 -3.52 -31.75 4.30
CA ASP A 9 -3.72 -33.11 4.80
C ASP A 9 -3.11 -33.32 6.20
N ALA A 10 -2.29 -32.37 6.66
CA ALA A 10 -1.66 -32.38 7.97
C ALA A 10 -2.58 -31.82 9.08
N PRO A 11 -2.44 -32.31 10.33
CA PRO A 11 -3.31 -31.91 11.44
C PRO A 11 -3.05 -30.48 11.95
N ASP A 12 -1.99 -29.81 11.47
CA ASP A 12 -1.53 -28.49 11.90
C ASP A 12 -2.13 -27.33 11.08
N LEU A 13 -3.18 -27.58 10.29
CA LEU A 13 -3.87 -26.59 9.46
C LEU A 13 -4.23 -25.30 10.24
N GLU A 14 -4.67 -25.44 11.49
CA GLU A 14 -5.00 -24.29 12.35
C GLU A 14 -3.77 -23.42 12.68
N ILE A 15 -2.63 -24.05 12.94
CA ILE A 15 -1.37 -23.35 13.24
C ILE A 15 -0.91 -22.59 11.99
N VAL A 16 -0.90 -23.25 10.84
CA VAL A 16 -0.54 -22.64 9.55
C VAL A 16 -1.46 -21.46 9.23
N GLN A 17 -2.77 -21.60 9.42
CA GLN A 17 -3.73 -20.53 9.23
C GLN A 17 -3.42 -19.31 10.11
N LYS A 18 -3.16 -19.52 11.40
CA LYS A 18 -2.81 -18.43 12.34
C LYS A 18 -1.54 -17.72 11.92
N LEU A 19 -0.51 -18.46 11.49
CA LEU A 19 0.76 -17.87 11.02
C LEU A 19 0.56 -17.02 9.77
N ILE A 20 -0.18 -17.52 8.78
CA ILE A 20 -0.46 -16.78 7.54
C ILE A 20 -1.26 -15.51 7.83
N ARG A 21 -2.30 -15.60 8.66
CA ARG A 21 -3.09 -14.42 9.07
C ARG A 21 -2.22 -13.40 9.80
N ALA A 22 -1.39 -13.85 10.74
CA ALA A 22 -0.49 -12.96 11.47
C ALA A 22 0.52 -12.25 10.55
N ALA A 23 1.04 -12.94 9.53
CA ALA A 23 1.93 -12.36 8.53
C ALA A 23 1.22 -11.29 7.67
N ILE A 24 -0.01 -11.56 7.23
CA ILE A 24 -0.82 -10.59 6.48
C ILE A 24 -1.15 -9.36 7.34
N ASP A 25 -1.54 -9.57 8.59
CA ASP A 25 -1.84 -8.47 9.53
C ASP A 25 -0.60 -7.61 9.82
N ALA A 26 0.59 -8.23 9.91
CA ALA A 26 1.85 -7.51 10.04
C ALA A 26 2.16 -6.67 8.79
N GLU A 27 1.91 -7.21 7.60
CA GLU A 27 2.13 -6.47 6.36
C GLU A 27 1.13 -5.32 6.17
N ILE A 28 -0.13 -5.49 6.57
CA ILE A 28 -1.12 -4.40 6.60
C ILE A 28 -0.59 -3.24 7.46
N LYS A 29 -0.05 -3.54 8.65
CA LYS A 29 0.54 -2.51 9.54
C LYS A 29 1.78 -1.85 8.92
N ASN A 30 2.61 -2.61 8.19
CA ASN A 30 3.75 -2.05 7.46
C ASN A 30 3.29 -1.09 6.36
N LEU A 31 2.33 -1.49 5.54
CA LEU A 31 1.79 -0.66 4.47
C LEU A 31 1.15 0.62 5.01
N GLN A 32 0.42 0.55 6.13
CA GLN A 32 -0.14 1.72 6.81
C GLN A 32 0.95 2.70 7.25
N ARG A 33 2.01 2.21 7.92
CA ARG A 33 3.15 3.06 8.34
C ARG A 33 3.86 3.71 7.16
N SER A 34 4.07 2.96 6.09
CA SER A 34 4.67 3.49 4.85
C SER A 34 3.77 4.56 4.22
N LEU A 35 2.45 4.32 4.18
CA LEU A 35 1.48 5.26 3.65
C LEU A 35 1.44 6.56 4.46
N ASP A 36 1.50 6.48 5.79
CA ASP A 36 1.57 7.65 6.67
C ASP A 36 2.83 8.48 6.40
N LYS A 37 3.98 7.83 6.19
CA LYS A 37 5.24 8.52 5.84
C LYS A 37 5.12 9.23 4.49
N THR A 38 4.64 8.53 3.48
CA THR A 38 4.41 9.08 2.13
C THR A 38 3.43 10.25 2.16
N ASN A 39 2.34 10.15 2.92
CA ASN A 39 1.38 11.24 3.07
C ASN A 39 2.00 12.48 3.72
N LYS A 40 2.91 12.32 4.70
CA LYS A 40 3.62 13.45 5.30
C LYS A 40 4.51 14.16 4.26
N PHE A 41 5.29 13.41 3.49
CA PHE A 41 6.15 13.98 2.45
C PHE A 41 5.35 14.71 1.37
N LEU A 42 4.27 14.10 0.88
CA LEU A 42 3.38 14.75 -0.09
C LEU A 42 2.79 16.04 0.49
N LYS A 43 2.42 16.04 1.78
CA LYS A 43 1.87 17.22 2.43
C LYS A 43 2.86 18.39 2.46
N GLU A 44 4.15 18.13 2.55
CA GLU A 44 5.19 19.18 2.50
C GLU A 44 5.16 19.90 1.14
N PHE A 45 5.13 19.15 0.03
CA PHE A 45 5.01 19.72 -1.31
C PHE A 45 3.66 20.42 -1.54
N GLU A 46 2.56 19.76 -1.19
CA GLU A 46 1.22 20.33 -1.33
C GLU A 46 1.07 21.64 -0.54
N THR A 47 1.70 21.74 0.63
CA THR A 47 1.72 22.97 1.42
C THR A 47 2.64 24.03 0.82
N LYS A 48 3.79 23.64 0.28
CA LYS A 48 4.74 24.57 -0.36
C LYS A 48 4.16 25.22 -1.61
N TYR A 49 3.47 24.44 -2.44
CA TYR A 49 2.94 24.87 -3.73
C TYR A 49 1.44 25.20 -3.71
N GLN A 50 0.75 24.94 -2.60
CA GLN A 50 -0.68 25.21 -2.41
C GLN A 50 -1.60 24.51 -3.44
N ILE A 51 -1.20 23.32 -3.88
CA ILE A 51 -1.94 22.47 -4.81
C ILE A 51 -1.97 21.03 -4.29
N SER A 52 -2.91 20.21 -4.76
CA SER A 52 -2.90 18.77 -4.48
C SER A 52 -1.87 18.03 -5.33
N SER A 53 -1.44 16.87 -4.85
CA SER A 53 -0.57 15.98 -5.64
C SER A 53 -1.23 15.50 -6.94
N ASP A 54 -2.57 15.41 -6.97
CA ASP A 54 -3.31 15.03 -8.18
C ASP A 54 -3.24 16.13 -9.26
N LEU A 55 -3.42 17.40 -8.87
CA LEU A 55 -3.30 18.54 -9.78
C LEU A 55 -1.86 18.72 -10.26
N PHE A 56 -0.89 18.55 -9.35
CA PHE A 56 0.52 18.53 -9.69
C PHE A 56 0.84 17.49 -10.78
N LEU A 57 0.35 16.26 -10.64
CA LEU A 57 0.62 15.19 -11.60
C LEU A 57 -0.04 15.38 -12.98
N SER A 58 -1.15 16.12 -13.05
CA SER A 58 -1.87 16.32 -14.31
C SER A 58 -1.38 17.55 -15.08
N ASP A 59 -1.09 18.64 -14.37
CA ASP A 59 -1.04 19.98 -14.98
C ASP A 59 0.32 20.66 -14.81
N TRP A 60 1.23 20.14 -13.98
CA TRP A 60 2.52 20.78 -13.68
C TRP A 60 3.70 20.07 -14.35
N THR A 61 4.73 20.85 -14.63
CA THR A 61 6.03 20.41 -15.14
C THR A 61 7.15 20.74 -14.15
N ALA A 62 8.36 20.26 -14.42
CA ALA A 62 9.52 20.57 -13.60
C ALA A 62 9.83 22.08 -13.55
N GLU A 63 9.61 22.80 -14.65
CA GLU A 63 9.85 24.24 -14.76
C GLU A 63 8.93 25.09 -13.87
N ASP A 64 7.80 24.54 -13.45
CA ASP A 64 6.87 25.19 -12.51
C ASP A 64 7.36 25.08 -11.05
N LEU A 65 8.34 24.22 -10.78
CA LEU A 65 8.87 23.96 -9.44
C LEU A 65 10.16 24.74 -9.19
N LYS A 66 10.28 25.32 -7.99
CA LYS A 66 11.49 26.06 -7.58
C LYS A 66 12.76 25.19 -7.57
N GLY A 67 12.62 23.90 -7.30
CA GLY A 67 13.71 22.92 -7.34
C GLY A 67 13.78 22.12 -8.64
N GLY A 68 13.05 22.53 -9.68
CA GLY A 68 13.12 21.92 -11.01
C GLY A 68 12.85 20.41 -11.01
N ASP A 69 13.65 19.70 -11.80
CA ASP A 69 13.55 18.25 -12.00
C ASP A 69 13.68 17.45 -10.69
N GLU A 70 14.52 17.87 -9.76
CA GLU A 70 14.76 17.14 -8.50
C GLU A 70 13.47 17.07 -7.66
N GLU A 71 12.80 18.20 -7.52
CA GLU A 71 11.52 18.28 -6.82
C GLU A 71 10.42 17.54 -7.59
N TYR A 72 10.42 17.66 -8.92
CA TYR A 72 9.43 17.00 -9.77
C TYR A 72 9.50 15.48 -9.62
N VAL A 73 10.70 14.91 -9.77
CA VAL A 73 10.93 13.47 -9.65
C VAL A 73 10.57 12.98 -8.25
N SER A 74 10.95 13.73 -7.21
CA SER A 74 10.65 13.38 -5.83
C SER A 74 9.15 13.36 -5.56
N TRP A 75 8.43 14.42 -5.93
CA TRP A 75 6.99 14.53 -5.68
C TRP A 75 6.20 13.51 -6.52
N ALA A 76 6.50 13.39 -7.82
CA ALA A 76 5.84 12.43 -8.69
C ALA A 76 6.13 10.99 -8.29
N GLY A 77 7.35 10.71 -7.84
CA GLY A 77 7.75 9.43 -7.27
C GLY A 77 6.91 9.08 -6.05
N GLU A 78 6.80 10.00 -5.10
CA GLU A 78 6.07 9.76 -3.85
C GLU A 78 4.56 9.60 -4.08
N ALA A 79 3.98 10.34 -5.03
CA ALA A 79 2.58 10.20 -5.39
C ALA A 79 2.29 8.82 -6.03
N LYS A 80 3.22 8.30 -6.84
CA LYS A 80 3.15 6.93 -7.38
C LYS A 80 3.29 5.88 -6.28
N ILE A 81 4.16 6.10 -5.30
CA ILE A 81 4.33 5.22 -4.14
C ILE A 81 3.02 5.17 -3.34
N LYS A 82 2.40 6.32 -3.02
CA LYS A 82 1.09 6.39 -2.36
C LYS A 82 0.06 5.50 -3.05
N LYS A 83 -0.09 5.65 -4.37
CA LYS A 83 -1.05 4.87 -5.16
C LYS A 83 -0.81 3.36 -5.04
N ARG A 84 0.46 2.92 -5.10
CA ARG A 84 0.83 1.51 -4.96
C ARG A 84 0.53 0.99 -3.54
N LEU A 85 0.93 1.73 -2.51
CA LEU A 85 0.68 1.38 -1.11
C LEU A 85 -0.82 1.26 -0.82
N THR A 86 -1.62 2.25 -1.22
CA THR A 86 -3.07 2.22 -1.05
C THR A 86 -3.70 1.03 -1.77
N SER A 87 -3.29 0.74 -3.01
CA SER A 87 -3.80 -0.42 -3.74
C SER A 87 -3.46 -1.75 -3.07
N SER A 88 -2.22 -1.92 -2.61
CA SER A 88 -1.80 -3.14 -1.88
C SER A 88 -2.57 -3.28 -0.56
N LEU A 89 -2.70 -2.20 0.20
CA LEU A 89 -3.42 -2.19 1.47
C LEU A 89 -4.89 -2.60 1.28
N GLN A 90 -5.57 -2.02 0.29
CA GLN A 90 -6.94 -2.38 -0.06
C GLN A 90 -7.09 -3.86 -0.42
N LYS A 91 -6.15 -4.41 -1.18
CA LYS A 91 -6.16 -5.83 -1.56
C LYS A 91 -6.02 -6.75 -0.34
N LEU A 92 -5.09 -6.45 0.57
CA LEU A 92 -4.87 -7.27 1.76
C LEU A 92 -6.03 -7.17 2.76
N GLN A 93 -6.61 -5.98 2.94
CA GLN A 93 -7.77 -5.77 3.82
C GLN A 93 -9.05 -6.46 3.30
N ALA A 94 -9.15 -6.68 1.99
CA ALA A 94 -10.29 -7.33 1.36
C ALA A 94 -10.16 -8.86 1.25
N ILE A 95 -9.15 -9.48 1.86
CA ILE A 95 -8.95 -10.93 1.84
C ILE A 95 -10.04 -11.62 2.66
N GLU A 96 -10.77 -12.51 2.00
CA GLU A 96 -11.60 -13.51 2.66
C GLU A 96 -10.77 -14.78 2.91
N TYR A 97 -10.78 -15.25 4.16
CA TYR A 97 -10.05 -16.43 4.59
C TYR A 97 -10.98 -17.64 4.58
N VAL A 98 -10.64 -18.66 3.79
CA VAL A 98 -11.40 -19.91 3.72
C VAL A 98 -10.47 -21.09 4.02
N THR A 99 -10.86 -21.94 4.96
CA THR A 99 -10.14 -23.17 5.30
C THR A 99 -10.93 -24.40 4.86
N GLN A 100 -10.22 -25.38 4.32
CA GLN A 100 -10.79 -26.68 3.99
C GLN A 100 -9.82 -27.78 4.41
N GLN A 101 -10.20 -28.55 5.42
CA GLN A 101 -9.47 -29.76 5.82
C GLN A 101 -9.87 -30.89 4.88
N LEU A 102 -8.89 -31.52 4.23
CA LEU A 102 -9.14 -32.66 3.35
C LEU A 102 -9.18 -33.92 4.21
N SER A 103 -10.35 -34.54 4.32
CA SER A 103 -10.47 -35.89 4.89
C SER A 103 -10.01 -36.90 3.84
N ILE A 104 -8.97 -37.65 4.16
CA ILE A 104 -8.56 -38.86 3.41
C ILE A 104 -9.48 -40.02 3.83
#